data_AF-A0A1G2BIX9-F1
#
_entry.id   AF-A0A1G2BIX9-F1
#
_cell.length_a   1.000
_cell.length_b   1.000
_cell.length_c   1.000
_cell.angle_alpha   90.00
_cell.angle_beta   90.00
_cell.angle_gamma   90.00
#
_symmetry.space_group_name_H-M   'P 1'
#
loop_
_entity.id
_entity.type
_entity.pdbx_description
1 polymer ?
#
loop_
_entity_poly.entity_id
_entity_poly.type
_entity_poly.pdbx_seq_one_letter_code
_entity_poly.pdbx_strand_id
1 'polypeptide(L)'
;VVLRDGTVRSVLIVSSVNFDLKSEDEQNAMVTAYVNFLNSLQFPLQIVVQSRPLNIDEYIHRLEVTEREHSNELLRMQTADYRNFISDLVHLEKIMSKKFFIVVPYAPGQDNKLKFTDRLMGAFSTAKAVTLSRDRFEKYARELNKRALFIYSGITSMGLQARRLNTQALIELYYNSYNPSLALSQALPDINKLSIDE
;
A
#
# COMPACT_ATOMS: atom_id res chain seq x y z
N VAL A 1 -3.79 -9.68 -8.58
CA VAL A 1 -5.15 -9.21 -8.93
C VAL A 1 -5.40 -9.54 -10.37
N VAL A 2 -6.52 -10.19 -10.69
CA VAL A 2 -6.97 -10.43 -12.07
C VAL A 2 -8.15 -9.50 -12.32
N LEU A 3 -8.12 -8.71 -13.38
CA LEU A 3 -9.21 -7.82 -13.75
C LEU A 3 -10.21 -8.50 -14.69
N ARG A 4 -11.39 -7.90 -14.84
CA ARG A 4 -12.45 -8.37 -15.75
C ARG A 4 -12.02 -8.38 -17.22
N ASP A 5 -11.05 -7.55 -17.59
CA ASP A 5 -10.46 -7.51 -18.93
C ASP A 5 -9.39 -8.61 -19.16
N GLY A 6 -9.15 -9.48 -18.18
CA GLY A 6 -8.16 -10.56 -18.23
C GLY A 6 -6.72 -10.11 -17.96
N THR A 7 -6.48 -8.81 -17.73
CA THR A 7 -5.15 -8.31 -17.34
C THR A 7 -4.86 -8.58 -15.87
N VAL A 8 -3.58 -8.65 -15.51
CA VAL A 8 -3.16 -8.96 -14.14
C VAL A 8 -2.30 -7.84 -13.56
N ARG A 9 -2.44 -7.62 -12.26
CA ARG A 9 -1.69 -6.60 -11.51
C ARG A 9 -1.08 -7.18 -10.25
N SER A 10 0.13 -6.76 -9.95
CA SER A 10 0.77 -6.92 -8.64
C SER A 10 0.73 -5.58 -7.92
N VAL A 11 0.56 -5.59 -6.61
CA VAL A 11 0.59 -4.38 -5.78
C VAL A 11 1.70 -4.55 -4.76
N LEU A 12 2.59 -3.57 -4.70
CA LEU A 12 3.65 -3.46 -3.72
C LEU A 12 3.30 -2.33 -2.76
N ILE A 13 3.39 -2.56 -1.45
CA ILE A 13 3.44 -1.49 -0.46
C ILE A 13 4.91 -1.08 -0.29
N VAL A 14 5.16 0.22 -0.16
CA VAL A 14 6.51 0.79 -0.08
C VAL A 14 6.61 1.69 1.15
N SER A 15 7.74 1.61 1.87
CA SER A 15 8.04 2.48 3.00
C SER A 15 8.41 3.89 2.54
N SER A 16 8.24 4.87 3.43
CA SER A 16 8.83 6.20 3.29
C SER A 16 10.13 6.30 4.09
N VAL A 17 10.96 7.31 3.78
CA VAL A 17 12.13 7.69 4.56
C VAL A 17 12.15 9.21 4.74
N ASN A 18 12.75 9.67 5.83
CA ASN A 18 12.99 11.10 6.07
C ASN A 18 14.22 11.53 5.27
N PHE A 19 14.00 11.93 4.01
CA PHE A 19 15.07 12.32 3.09
C PHE A 19 15.92 13.48 3.64
N ASP A 20 15.28 14.48 4.25
CA ASP A 20 15.98 15.68 4.77
C ASP A 20 16.90 15.39 5.96
N LEU A 21 16.71 14.28 6.65
CA LEU A 21 17.57 13.87 7.77
C LEU A 21 18.79 13.05 7.30
N LYS A 22 18.91 12.76 6.01
CA LYS A 22 20.04 12.05 5.41
C LYS A 22 21.19 13.00 5.13
N SER A 23 22.43 12.48 5.13
CA SER A 23 23.58 13.26 4.68
C SER A 23 23.48 13.62 3.20
N GLU A 24 24.19 14.65 2.75
CA GLU A 24 24.19 15.03 1.32
C GLU A 24 24.62 13.87 0.41
N ASP A 25 25.62 13.09 0.82
CA ASP A 25 26.07 11.92 0.08
C ASP A 25 24.97 10.85 -0.04
N GLU A 26 24.26 10.57 1.07
CA GLU A 26 23.13 9.64 1.06
C GLU A 26 21.98 10.15 0.17
N GLN A 27 21.66 11.45 0.27
CA GLN A 27 20.65 12.10 -0.56
C GLN A 27 21.00 11.99 -2.05
N ASN A 28 22.24 12.32 -2.43
CA ASN A 28 22.72 12.22 -3.80
C ASN A 28 22.71 10.78 -4.32
N ALA A 29 23.09 9.81 -3.50
CA ALA A 29 23.02 8.39 -3.84
C ALA A 29 21.57 7.94 -4.09
N MET A 30 20.63 8.34 -3.21
CA MET A 30 19.20 8.04 -3.38
C MET A 30 18.61 8.66 -4.64
N VAL A 31 18.93 9.93 -4.93
CA VAL A 31 18.47 10.63 -6.14
C VAL A 31 19.02 9.95 -7.39
N THR A 32 20.30 9.58 -7.39
CA THR A 32 20.94 8.87 -8.51
C THR A 32 20.28 7.51 -8.74
N ALA A 33 20.03 6.74 -7.67
CA ALA A 33 19.31 5.48 -7.75
C ALA A 33 17.88 5.64 -8.28
N TYR A 34 17.18 6.71 -7.88
CA TYR A 34 15.84 7.04 -8.38
C TYR A 34 15.84 7.35 -9.87
N VAL A 35 16.77 8.18 -10.35
CA VAL A 35 16.91 8.49 -11.78
C VAL A 35 17.21 7.21 -12.58
N ASN A 36 18.12 6.37 -12.11
CA ASN A 36 18.44 5.09 -12.74
C ASN A 36 17.22 4.16 -12.79
N PHE A 37 16.46 4.08 -11.70
CA PHE A 37 15.21 3.32 -11.65
C PHE A 37 14.22 3.82 -12.69
N LEU A 38 13.95 5.13 -12.75
CA LEU A 38 13.04 5.71 -13.74
C LEU A 38 13.48 5.42 -15.19
N ASN A 39 14.77 5.57 -15.49
CA ASN A 39 15.33 5.30 -16.82
C ASN A 39 15.24 3.82 -17.22
N SER A 40 15.16 2.91 -16.24
CA SER A 40 15.04 1.47 -16.47
C SER A 40 13.60 0.99 -16.73
N LEU A 41 12.58 1.84 -16.51
CA LEU A 41 11.18 1.45 -16.65
C LEU A 41 10.80 1.27 -18.12
N GLN A 42 10.38 0.05 -18.48
CA GLN A 42 9.93 -0.30 -19.83
C GLN A 42 8.39 -0.35 -19.96
N PHE A 43 7.66 -0.14 -18.87
CA PHE A 43 6.21 -0.24 -18.79
C PHE A 43 5.67 0.78 -17.78
N PRO A 44 4.41 1.23 -17.92
CA PRO A 44 3.84 2.19 -17.00
C PRO A 44 3.65 1.57 -15.60
N LEU A 45 3.97 2.36 -14.59
CA LEU A 45 3.62 2.09 -13.20
C LEU A 45 2.49 3.03 -12.78
N GLN A 46 1.70 2.58 -11.82
CA GLN A 46 0.76 3.45 -11.13
C GLN A 46 1.18 3.56 -9.67
N ILE A 47 1.34 4.79 -9.19
CA ILE A 47 1.63 5.08 -7.79
C ILE A 47 0.33 5.57 -7.16
N VAL A 48 -0.05 4.95 -6.04
CA VAL A 48 -1.23 5.32 -5.26
C VAL A 48 -0.76 5.69 -3.86
N VAL A 49 -1.12 6.89 -3.41
CA VAL A 49 -0.84 7.37 -2.06
C VAL A 49 -2.15 7.47 -1.30
N GLN A 50 -2.21 6.82 -0.15
CA GLN A 50 -3.36 6.93 0.76
C GLN A 50 -2.97 7.73 1.99
N SER A 51 -3.64 8.85 2.21
CA SER A 51 -3.47 9.69 3.39
C SER A 51 -4.68 9.48 4.31
N ARG A 52 -4.45 9.19 5.59
CA ARG A 52 -5.51 9.06 6.60
C ARG A 52 -5.09 9.70 7.91
N PRO A 53 -6.03 10.13 8.77
CA PRO A 53 -5.71 10.53 10.12
C PRO A 53 -4.90 9.44 10.83
N LEU A 54 -3.87 9.84 11.58
CA LEU A 54 -3.08 8.93 12.38
C LEU A 54 -3.98 8.35 13.48
N ASN A 55 -4.20 7.04 13.47
CA ASN A 55 -4.84 6.35 14.58
C ASN A 55 -3.77 6.12 15.68
N ILE A 56 -4.03 6.65 16.87
CA ILE A 56 -3.19 6.50 18.06
C ILE A 56 -3.87 5.73 19.19
N ASP A 57 -5.04 5.14 18.95
CA ASP A 57 -5.89 4.54 19.98
C ASP A 57 -5.15 3.45 20.75
N GLU A 58 -4.42 2.59 20.04
CA GLU A 58 -3.59 1.55 20.65
C GLU A 58 -2.49 2.15 21.54
N TYR A 59 -1.88 3.25 21.11
CA TYR A 59 -0.83 3.91 21.88
C TYR A 59 -1.40 4.55 23.16
N ILE A 60 -2.53 5.24 23.04
CA ILE A 60 -3.25 5.83 24.18
C ILE A 60 -3.67 4.75 25.17
N HIS A 61 -4.18 3.62 24.69
CA HIS A 61 -4.52 2.47 25.54
C HIS A 61 -3.30 1.91 26.27
N ARG A 62 -2.13 1.79 25.60
CA ARG A 62 -0.89 1.37 26.29
C ARG A 62 -0.49 2.35 27.40
N LEU A 63 -0.60 3.65 27.15
CA LEU A 63 -0.32 4.67 28.19
C LEU A 63 -1.29 4.56 29.36
N GLU A 64 -2.57 4.29 29.10
CA GLU A 64 -3.57 4.09 30.14
C GLU A 64 -3.28 2.85 31.00
N VAL A 65 -2.81 1.76 30.39
CA VAL A 65 -2.37 0.57 31.14
C VAL A 65 -1.14 0.91 32.00
N THR A 66 -0.14 1.57 31.43
CA THR A 66 1.06 2.02 32.17
C THR A 66 0.72 2.96 33.33
N GLU A 67 -0.22 3.89 33.13
CA GLU A 67 -0.72 4.82 34.15
C GLU A 67 -1.30 4.07 35.37
N ARG A 68 -2.05 2.97 35.12
CA ARG A 68 -2.65 2.14 36.17
C ARG A 68 -1.63 1.28 36.92
N GLU A 69 -0.54 0.87 36.25
CA GLU A 69 0.53 0.08 36.85
C GLU A 69 1.46 0.91 37.75
N HIS A 70 1.47 2.24 37.61
CA HIS A 70 2.27 3.11 38.45
C HIS A 70 1.78 3.15 39.90
N SER A 71 2.66 2.73 40.81
CA SER A 71 2.46 2.86 42.26
C SER A 71 2.73 4.29 42.78
N ASN A 72 3.54 5.06 42.06
CA ASN A 72 3.87 6.44 42.39
C ASN A 72 2.84 7.41 41.78
N GLU A 73 2.17 8.19 42.64
CA GLU A 73 1.15 9.16 42.23
C GLU A 73 1.65 10.23 41.25
N LEU A 74 2.89 10.71 41.43
CA LEU A 74 3.48 11.72 40.54
C LEU A 74 3.68 11.15 39.14
N LEU A 75 4.13 9.90 39.01
CA LEU A 75 4.30 9.25 37.71
C LEU A 75 2.96 8.97 37.04
N ARG A 76 1.93 8.62 37.81
CA ARG A 76 0.56 8.48 37.31
C ARG A 76 0.05 9.82 36.74
N MET A 77 0.15 10.92 37.49
CA MET A 77 -0.25 12.24 37.00
C MET A 77 0.51 12.66 35.75
N GLN A 78 1.83 12.49 35.71
CA GLN A 78 2.64 12.82 34.53
C GLN A 78 2.26 11.99 33.30
N THR A 79 1.93 10.71 33.48
CA THR A 79 1.49 9.84 32.39
C THR A 79 0.13 10.28 31.85
N ALA A 80 -0.80 10.67 32.73
CA ALA A 80 -2.10 11.19 32.34
C ALA A 80 -1.96 12.51 31.55
N ASP A 81 -1.11 13.43 32.02
CA ASP A 81 -0.83 14.70 31.34
C ASP A 81 -0.22 14.46 29.95
N TYR A 82 0.76 13.56 29.85
CA TYR A 82 1.36 13.19 28.58
C TYR A 82 0.35 12.56 27.61
N ARG A 83 -0.51 11.67 28.11
CA ARG A 83 -1.58 11.04 27.32
C ARG A 83 -2.54 12.10 26.75
N ASN A 84 -2.95 13.07 27.57
CA ASN A 84 -3.82 14.17 27.14
C ASN A 84 -3.11 15.06 26.11
N PHE A 85 -1.85 15.44 26.37
CA PHE A 85 -1.05 16.23 25.44
C PHE A 85 -0.92 15.58 24.06
N ILE A 86 -0.59 14.27 23.99
CA ILE A 86 -0.46 13.55 22.72
C ILE A 86 -1.82 13.45 22.01
N SER A 87 -2.90 13.20 22.75
CA SER A 87 -4.24 13.18 22.18
C SER A 87 -4.56 14.54 21.55
N ASP A 88 -4.39 15.62 22.28
CA ASP A 88 -4.69 16.97 21.79
C ASP A 88 -3.82 17.35 20.60
N LEU A 89 -2.52 17.05 20.65
CA LEU A 89 -1.58 17.32 19.56
C LEU A 89 -2.05 16.65 18.25
N VAL A 90 -2.39 15.36 18.30
CA VAL A 90 -2.81 14.60 17.12
C VAL A 90 -4.16 15.09 16.57
N HIS A 91 -5.10 15.43 17.45
CA HIS A 91 -6.42 15.92 17.05
C HIS A 91 -6.41 17.36 16.51
N LEU A 92 -5.67 18.25 17.16
CA LEU A 92 -5.56 19.66 16.76
C LEU A 92 -4.79 19.82 15.46
N GLU A 93 -3.63 19.15 15.33
CA GLU A 93 -2.80 19.27 14.14
C GLU A 93 -3.28 18.36 12.98
N LYS A 94 -4.31 17.54 13.22
CA LYS A 94 -4.85 16.59 12.24
C LYS A 94 -3.72 15.81 11.56
N ILE A 95 -2.86 15.20 12.37
CA ILE A 95 -1.68 14.50 11.87
C ILE A 95 -2.13 13.34 10.96
N MET A 96 -1.54 13.26 9.77
CA MET A 96 -1.90 12.27 8.75
C MET A 96 -0.81 11.22 8.60
N SER A 97 -1.20 9.95 8.58
CA SER A 97 -0.36 8.84 8.12
C SER A 97 -0.53 8.63 6.62
N LYS A 98 0.58 8.39 5.91
CA LYS A 98 0.58 8.10 4.47
C LYS A 98 1.05 6.68 4.21
N LYS A 99 0.32 5.95 3.38
CA LYS A 99 0.72 4.64 2.82
C LYS A 99 0.95 4.78 1.32
N PHE A 100 2.05 4.21 0.83
CA PHE A 100 2.46 4.29 -0.56
C PHE A 100 2.34 2.92 -1.22
N PHE A 101 1.66 2.87 -2.36
CA PHE A 101 1.47 1.65 -3.14
C PHE A 101 1.94 1.83 -4.56
N ILE A 102 2.63 0.83 -5.09
CA ILE A 102 3.02 0.75 -6.50
C ILE A 102 2.27 -0.41 -7.13
N VAL A 103 1.47 -0.10 -8.14
CA VAL A 103 0.72 -1.08 -8.93
C VAL A 103 1.51 -1.36 -10.20
N VAL A 104 1.89 -2.63 -10.36
CA VAL A 104 2.66 -3.16 -11.48
C VAL A 104 1.71 -3.91 -12.41
N PRO A 105 1.41 -3.38 -13.61
CA PRO A 105 0.54 -4.03 -14.56
C PRO A 105 1.29 -5.04 -15.44
N TYR A 106 0.59 -6.11 -15.80
CA TYR A 106 0.97 -7.00 -16.89
C TYR A 106 -0.26 -7.28 -17.75
N ALA A 107 -0.15 -6.91 -19.03
CA ALA A 107 -1.17 -7.10 -20.05
C ALA A 107 -0.49 -7.74 -21.29
N PRO A 108 -0.89 -8.94 -21.71
CA PRO A 108 -0.30 -9.61 -22.86
C PRO A 108 -0.60 -8.81 -24.14
N GLY A 109 0.44 -8.51 -24.92
CA GLY A 109 0.28 -7.81 -26.20
C GLY A 109 0.08 -6.29 -26.12
N GLN A 110 0.06 -5.71 -24.92
CA GLN A 110 0.00 -4.23 -24.74
C GLN A 110 1.36 -3.56 -24.48
N ASP A 111 2.47 -4.31 -24.50
CA ASP A 111 3.81 -3.74 -24.30
C ASP A 111 4.32 -2.95 -25.51
N ASN A 112 3.68 -3.10 -26.67
CA ASN A 112 3.81 -2.13 -27.74
C ASN A 112 2.87 -0.96 -27.45
N LYS A 113 3.39 0.26 -27.56
CA LYS A 113 2.70 1.56 -27.39
C LYS A 113 1.34 1.61 -28.09
N LEU A 114 0.29 1.05 -27.49
CA LEU A 114 -1.05 1.08 -28.05
C LEU A 114 -1.72 2.38 -27.66
N LYS A 115 -2.26 3.02 -28.69
CA LYS A 115 -2.89 4.34 -28.65
C LYS A 115 -4.13 4.25 -27.77
N PHE A 116 -4.46 5.34 -27.09
CA PHE A 116 -5.61 5.47 -26.19
C PHE A 116 -6.94 4.99 -26.82
N THR A 117 -7.02 4.98 -28.15
CA THR A 117 -8.14 4.52 -28.98
C THR A 117 -8.44 3.02 -28.89
N ASP A 118 -7.43 2.16 -28.71
CA ASP A 118 -7.64 0.70 -28.68
C ASP A 118 -8.30 0.23 -27.37
N ARG A 119 -8.18 1.03 -26.31
CA ARG A 119 -8.83 0.77 -25.01
C ARG A 119 -10.35 0.96 -25.06
N LEU A 120 -10.85 1.86 -25.90
CA LEU A 120 -12.28 2.14 -26.02
C LEU A 120 -13.01 1.01 -26.77
N MET A 121 -12.34 0.38 -27.74
CA MET A 121 -12.91 -0.71 -28.53
C MET A 121 -12.88 -2.07 -27.78
N GLY A 122 -11.90 -2.27 -26.89
CA GLY A 122 -11.81 -3.45 -26.03
C GLY A 122 -12.90 -3.56 -24.94
N ALA A 123 -13.58 -2.46 -24.62
CA ALA A 123 -14.70 -2.44 -23.66
C ALA A 123 -15.99 -3.06 -24.24
N PHE A 124 -16.12 -3.18 -25.56
CA PHE A 124 -17.30 -3.75 -26.21
C PHE A 124 -17.22 -5.28 -26.39
N SER A 125 -16.06 -5.91 -26.22
CA SER A 125 -15.89 -7.37 -26.33
C SER A 125 -15.91 -8.11 -24.99
N THR A 126 -16.13 -7.39 -23.87
CA THR A 126 -16.08 -7.90 -22.49
C THR A 126 -17.26 -8.83 -22.12
N ALA A 127 -18.18 -9.13 -23.05
CA ALA A 127 -19.31 -10.03 -22.82
C ALA A 127 -18.93 -11.53 -22.83
N LYS A 128 -17.71 -11.90 -23.23
CA LYS A 128 -17.22 -13.29 -23.06
C LYS A 128 -16.44 -13.40 -21.76
N ALA A 129 -17.15 -13.87 -20.74
CA ALA A 129 -16.67 -14.09 -19.39
C ALA A 129 -15.30 -14.77 -19.34
N VAL A 130 -14.50 -14.24 -18.42
CA VAL A 130 -13.13 -14.59 -18.05
C VAL A 130 -13.05 -16.05 -17.61
N THR A 131 -12.81 -16.95 -18.55
CA THR A 131 -12.09 -18.20 -18.28
C THR A 131 -10.67 -18.03 -18.82
N LEU A 132 -9.85 -17.35 -18.02
CA LEU A 132 -8.41 -17.37 -18.27
C LEU A 132 -7.97 -18.84 -18.09
N SER A 133 -7.68 -19.53 -19.20
CA SER A 133 -7.15 -20.90 -19.14
C SER A 133 -5.98 -20.93 -18.14
N ARG A 134 -5.95 -21.98 -17.31
CA ARG A 134 -4.98 -22.14 -16.22
C ARG A 134 -3.54 -21.93 -16.70
N ASP A 135 -3.20 -22.45 -17.87
CA ASP A 135 -1.88 -22.30 -18.47
C ASP A 135 -1.54 -20.83 -18.81
N ARG A 136 -2.54 -20.06 -19.28
CA ARG A 136 -2.37 -18.63 -19.56
C ARG A 136 -2.19 -17.85 -18.26
N PHE A 137 -2.98 -18.18 -17.24
CA PHE A 137 -2.86 -17.56 -15.92
C PHE A 137 -1.46 -17.78 -15.33
N GLU A 138 -0.96 -19.01 -15.35
CA GLU A 138 0.37 -19.34 -14.84
C GLU A 138 1.47 -18.60 -15.60
N LYS A 139 1.35 -18.51 -16.94
CA LYS A 139 2.27 -17.71 -17.75
C LYS A 139 2.24 -16.24 -17.33
N TYR A 140 1.05 -15.65 -17.17
CA TYR A 140 0.92 -14.23 -16.80
C TYR A 140 1.41 -13.97 -15.38
N ALA A 141 1.16 -14.88 -14.46
CA ALA A 141 1.66 -14.81 -13.09
C ALA A 141 3.19 -14.83 -13.06
N ARG A 142 3.84 -15.69 -13.86
CA ARG A 142 5.31 -15.73 -13.98
C ARG A 142 5.88 -14.41 -14.51
N GLU A 143 5.33 -13.89 -15.60
CA GLU A 143 5.81 -12.63 -16.19
C GLU A 143 5.54 -11.41 -15.28
N LEU A 144 4.37 -11.37 -14.65
CA LEU A 144 4.05 -10.36 -13.65
C LEU A 144 5.02 -10.43 -12.46
N ASN A 145 5.41 -11.64 -12.04
CA ASN A 145 6.36 -11.81 -10.95
C ASN A 145 7.75 -11.28 -11.32
N LYS A 146 8.21 -11.50 -12.56
CA LYS A 146 9.47 -10.91 -13.06
C LYS A 146 9.42 -9.39 -12.99
N ARG A 147 8.33 -8.77 -13.46
CA ARG A 147 8.15 -7.30 -13.36
C ARG A 147 8.13 -6.84 -11.92
N ALA A 148 7.36 -7.51 -11.06
CA ALA A 148 7.27 -7.13 -9.66
C ALA A 148 8.62 -7.24 -8.94
N LEU A 149 9.43 -8.26 -9.25
CA LEU A 149 10.78 -8.43 -8.71
C LEU A 149 11.74 -7.35 -9.21
N PHE A 150 11.68 -7.01 -10.50
CA PHE A 150 12.45 -5.90 -11.06
C PHE A 150 12.12 -4.57 -10.36
N ILE A 151 10.83 -4.27 -10.17
CA ILE A 151 10.41 -3.08 -9.43
C ILE A 151 10.88 -3.15 -7.97
N TYR A 152 10.70 -4.29 -7.30
CA TYR A 152 11.17 -4.50 -5.93
C TYR A 152 12.67 -4.19 -5.80
N SER A 153 13.52 -4.73 -6.68
CA SER A 153 14.95 -4.48 -6.68
C SER A 153 15.28 -2.99 -6.85
N GLY A 154 14.61 -2.32 -7.80
CA GLY A 154 14.77 -0.87 -8.01
C GLY A 154 14.39 -0.06 -6.77
N ILE A 155 13.27 -0.40 -6.11
CA ILE A 155 12.87 0.25 -4.85
C ILE A 155 13.91 0.04 -3.75
N THR A 156 14.41 -1.19 -3.58
CA THR A 156 15.42 -1.49 -2.56
C THR A 156 16.77 -0.81 -2.83
N SER A 157 17.17 -0.64 -4.10
CA SER A 157 18.40 0.09 -4.44
C SER A 157 18.35 1.57 -4.08
N MET A 158 17.15 2.14 -3.91
CA MET A 158 16.96 3.50 -3.42
C MET A 158 16.94 3.59 -1.88
N GLY A 159 17.20 2.48 -1.16
CA GLY A 159 17.13 2.45 0.31
C GLY A 159 15.71 2.42 0.87
N LEU A 160 14.71 2.11 0.05
CA LEU A 160 13.32 1.94 0.47
C LEU A 160 12.99 0.46 0.67
N GLN A 161 12.09 0.14 1.59
CA GLN A 161 11.57 -1.21 1.77
C GLN A 161 10.28 -1.38 0.97
N ALA A 162 10.15 -2.51 0.28
CA ALA A 162 8.94 -2.88 -0.43
C ALA A 162 8.43 -4.25 0.04
N ARG A 163 7.12 -4.48 -0.06
CA ARG A 163 6.53 -5.80 0.11
C ARG A 163 5.39 -6.01 -0.86
N ARG A 164 5.33 -7.17 -1.49
CA ARG A 164 4.17 -7.55 -2.32
C ARG A 164 2.98 -7.88 -1.42
N LEU A 165 1.82 -7.32 -1.75
CA LEU A 165 0.58 -7.61 -1.02
C LEU A 165 0.07 -9.00 -1.39
N ASN A 166 -0.28 -9.78 -0.36
CA ASN A 166 -1.01 -11.04 -0.49
C ASN A 166 -2.53 -10.78 -0.63
N THR A 167 -3.32 -11.83 -0.80
CA THR A 167 -4.78 -11.72 -0.98
C THR A 167 -5.44 -10.99 0.19
N GLN A 168 -5.08 -11.33 1.43
CA GLN A 168 -5.61 -10.68 2.64
C GLN A 168 -5.37 -9.17 2.62
N ALA A 169 -4.11 -8.76 2.44
CA ALA A 169 -3.74 -7.34 2.43
C ALA A 169 -4.32 -6.58 1.24
N LEU A 170 -4.57 -7.25 0.10
CA LEU A 170 -5.28 -6.66 -1.03
C LEU A 170 -6.76 -6.41 -0.70
N ILE A 171 -7.41 -7.35 -0.01
CA ILE A 171 -8.81 -7.18 0.42
C ILE A 171 -8.91 -6.01 1.41
N GLU A 172 -8.01 -5.94 2.38
CA GLU A 172 -7.92 -4.79 3.29
C GLU A 172 -7.71 -3.48 2.54
N LEU A 173 -6.77 -3.46 1.59
CA LEU A 173 -6.54 -2.29 0.75
C LEU A 173 -7.83 -1.86 0.04
N TYR A 174 -8.57 -2.78 -0.58
CA TYR A 174 -9.80 -2.46 -1.29
C TYR A 174 -10.92 -2.02 -0.36
N TYR A 175 -11.16 -2.75 0.73
CA TYR A 175 -12.17 -2.38 1.72
C TYR A 175 -11.90 -0.98 2.27
N ASN A 176 -10.65 -0.70 2.65
CA ASN A 176 -10.26 0.61 3.12
C ASN A 176 -10.50 1.67 2.04
N SER A 177 -10.13 1.39 0.78
CA SER A 177 -10.26 2.34 -0.33
C SER A 177 -11.71 2.66 -0.67
N TYR A 178 -12.61 1.68 -0.62
CA TYR A 178 -14.03 1.85 -0.97
C TYR A 178 -14.89 2.29 0.23
N ASN A 179 -14.41 2.08 1.47
CA ASN A 179 -15.13 2.43 2.69
C ASN A 179 -14.30 3.39 3.56
N PRO A 180 -14.00 4.61 3.10
CA PRO A 180 -13.10 5.53 3.79
C PRO A 180 -13.58 5.94 5.19
N SER A 181 -14.89 6.03 5.42
CA SER A 181 -15.51 6.39 6.71
C SER A 181 -15.66 5.20 7.67
N LEU A 182 -16.02 4.01 7.17
CA LEU A 182 -16.27 2.82 7.99
C LEU A 182 -15.00 2.06 8.38
N ALA A 183 -13.96 2.13 7.55
CA ALA A 183 -12.67 1.48 7.82
C ALA A 183 -11.93 2.04 9.04
N LEU A 184 -12.30 3.24 9.50
CA LEU A 184 -11.73 3.84 10.71
C LEU A 184 -12.34 3.26 11.99
N SER A 185 -13.61 2.85 11.96
CA SER A 185 -14.37 2.36 13.12
C SER A 185 -14.50 0.84 13.16
N GLN A 186 -14.40 0.16 12.02
CA GLN A 186 -14.56 -1.28 11.91
C GLN A 186 -13.35 -1.90 11.21
N ALA A 187 -12.46 -2.49 11.99
CA ALA A 187 -11.42 -3.37 11.46
C ALA A 187 -12.09 -4.54 10.73
N LEU A 188 -11.55 -4.92 9.56
CA LEU A 188 -11.99 -6.11 8.86
C LEU A 188 -11.80 -7.34 9.77
N PRO A 189 -12.86 -8.13 10.01
CA PRO A 189 -12.71 -9.42 10.66
C PRO A 189 -11.76 -10.31 9.84
N ASP A 190 -11.09 -11.25 10.51
CA ASP A 190 -10.31 -12.29 9.83
C ASP A 190 -11.20 -12.99 8.79
N ILE A 191 -10.76 -12.97 7.53
CA ILE A 191 -11.54 -13.44 6.39
C ILE A 191 -11.85 -14.93 6.53
N ASN A 192 -10.99 -15.69 7.22
CA ASN A 192 -11.24 -17.11 7.50
C ASN A 192 -12.44 -17.34 8.44
N LYS A 193 -12.94 -16.28 9.09
CA LYS A 193 -14.10 -16.31 10.00
C LYS A 193 -15.36 -15.70 9.37
N LEU A 194 -15.29 -15.21 8.13
CA LEU A 194 -16.44 -14.69 7.41
C LEU A 194 -17.15 -15.86 6.73
N SER A 195 -18.27 -16.29 7.31
CA SER A 195 -19.22 -17.21 6.66
C SER A 195 -19.79 -16.51 5.44
N ILE A 196 -19.68 -17.15 4.26
CA ILE A 196 -20.49 -16.78 3.11
C ILE A 196 -21.84 -17.41 3.37
N ASP A 197 -22.74 -16.68 4.04
CA ASP A 197 -24.14 -17.06 4.04
C ASP A 197 -24.68 -16.71 2.63
N GLU A 198 -25.18 -17.74 1.94
CA GLU A 198 -25.91 -17.62 0.65
C GLU A 198 -27.21 -16.84 0.81
#